data_AF-A0A6L8MG62-F1
#
_entry.id   AF-A0A6L8MG62-F1
#
_cell.length_a   1.000
_cell.length_b   1.000
_cell.length_c   1.000
_cell.angle_alpha   90.00
_cell.angle_beta   90.00
_cell.angle_gamma   90.00
#
_symmetry.space_group_name_H-M   'P 1'
#
loop_
_entity.id
_entity.type
_entity.pdbx_description
1 polymer ?
#
loop_
_entity_poly.entity_id
_entity_poly.type
_entity_poly.pdbx_seq_one_letter_code
_entity_poly.pdbx_strand_id
1 'polypeptide(L)'
;MANSYEFVPLDGDSRRQYINARDALAATRAAEQEALKLTGSLAWRVQNKREYLIQVSTRGSQTSLGPRSAKTEAVHLEFHRRKAIVLERLAALRRKMQVHARLNRAQNIARADSMLVDVLNGFYLAGISDNIVVVDPNALFCYETGAGVRIEYASPARQTGVIWNDCTQLTLTAPRDLLPSGLLSILTKIDKSFKLRNSTEFHTAVNSNGYQVKLLRQTRSASDRHSRSEHDNDFWAIADKNLSWLLRAPIFQSTVINKKGAMSQMTTLDPRAFALYWKWMSEHDGLDTSDRHHYAVLAALLTDLIAQYLPQYRLD
;
A
#
# COMPACT_ATOMS: atom_id res chain seq x y z
N MET A 1 31.44 -16.44 7.75
CA MET A 1 30.70 -15.78 8.85
C MET A 1 29.29 -16.33 8.80
N ALA A 2 28.74 -16.86 9.89
CA ALA A 2 27.36 -17.35 9.89
C ALA A 2 26.43 -16.17 9.57
N ASN A 3 25.63 -16.29 8.49
CA ASN A 3 24.67 -15.25 8.14
C ASN A 3 23.75 -15.00 9.33
N SER A 4 23.50 -13.72 9.66
CA SER A 4 22.62 -13.35 10.76
C SER A 4 21.15 -13.68 10.49
N TYR A 5 20.84 -14.17 9.30
CA TYR A 5 19.52 -14.50 8.79
C TYR A 5 19.51 -15.82 8.02
N GLU A 6 18.31 -16.39 7.90
CA GLU A 6 17.99 -17.60 7.14
C GLU A 6 16.73 -17.33 6.29
N PHE A 7 16.66 -17.94 5.11
CA PHE A 7 15.45 -17.95 4.28
C PHE A 7 14.77 -19.30 4.39
N VAL A 8 13.56 -19.31 4.93
CA VAL A 8 12.74 -20.51 5.08
C VAL A 8 11.68 -20.50 3.98
N PRO A 9 11.76 -21.36 2.96
CA PRO A 9 10.74 -21.44 1.92
C PRO A 9 9.36 -21.78 2.51
N LEU A 10 8.31 -21.16 1.97
CA LEU A 10 6.94 -21.57 2.32
C LEU A 10 6.69 -23.01 1.88
N ASP A 11 6.08 -23.80 2.76
CA ASP A 11 5.64 -25.15 2.43
C ASP A 11 4.57 -25.14 1.31
N GLY A 12 4.30 -26.32 0.73
CA GLY A 12 3.39 -26.45 -0.41
C GLY A 12 1.96 -25.98 -0.13
N ASP A 13 1.44 -26.16 1.09
CA ASP A 13 0.10 -25.74 1.47
C ASP A 13 0.03 -24.23 1.66
N SER A 14 1.00 -23.68 2.40
CA SER A 14 1.15 -22.24 2.62
C SER A 14 1.32 -21.49 1.30
N ARG A 15 2.13 -22.02 0.37
CA ARG A 15 2.33 -21.42 -0.96
C ARG A 15 1.04 -21.44 -1.79
N ARG A 16 0.31 -22.55 -1.81
CA ARG A 16 -0.98 -22.64 -2.51
C ARG A 16 -2.02 -21.68 -1.93
N GLN A 17 -2.10 -21.61 -0.61
CA GLN A 17 -3.02 -20.70 0.07
C GLN A 17 -2.65 -19.23 -0.22
N TYR A 18 -1.37 -18.88 -0.21
CA TYR A 18 -0.91 -17.54 -0.60
C TYR A 18 -1.36 -17.17 -2.02
N ILE A 19 -1.12 -18.04 -3.00
CA ILE A 19 -1.52 -17.81 -4.40
C ILE A 19 -3.04 -17.61 -4.50
N ASN A 20 -3.83 -18.50 -3.89
CA ASN A 20 -5.29 -18.39 -3.90
C ASN A 20 -5.78 -17.09 -3.24
N ALA A 21 -5.14 -16.69 -2.14
CA ALA A 21 -5.49 -15.48 -1.39
C ALA A 21 -5.12 -14.20 -2.16
N ARG A 22 -3.96 -14.18 -2.81
CA ARG A 22 -3.51 -13.10 -3.72
C ARG A 22 -4.50 -12.93 -4.87
N ASP A 23 -4.87 -14.03 -5.54
CA ASP A 23 -5.77 -13.98 -6.69
C ASP A 23 -7.19 -13.54 -6.27
N ALA A 24 -7.65 -13.97 -5.09
CA ALA A 24 -8.90 -13.48 -4.50
C ALA A 24 -8.86 -11.98 -4.17
N LEU A 25 -7.74 -11.46 -3.67
CA LEU A 25 -7.56 -10.03 -3.44
C LEU A 25 -7.61 -9.26 -4.77
N ALA A 26 -6.90 -9.72 -5.80
CA ALA A 26 -6.91 -9.11 -7.12
C ALA A 26 -8.32 -9.08 -7.74
N ALA A 27 -9.05 -10.19 -7.67
CA ALA A 27 -10.44 -10.25 -8.13
C ALA A 27 -11.37 -9.32 -7.32
N THR A 28 -11.16 -9.20 -6.01
CA THR A 28 -11.90 -8.28 -5.15
C THR A 28 -11.65 -6.83 -5.58
N ARG A 29 -10.39 -6.44 -5.77
CA ARG A 29 -10.03 -5.09 -6.20
C ARG A 29 -10.61 -4.75 -7.59
N ALA A 30 -10.56 -5.70 -8.52
CA ALA A 30 -11.17 -5.52 -9.84
C ALA A 30 -12.70 -5.31 -9.76
N ALA A 31 -13.39 -6.08 -8.91
CA ALA A 31 -14.83 -5.94 -8.68
C ALA A 31 -15.18 -4.60 -7.99
N GLU A 32 -14.33 -4.09 -7.10
CA GLU A 32 -14.50 -2.76 -6.50
C GLU A 32 -14.36 -1.65 -7.53
N GLN A 33 -13.36 -1.73 -8.41
CA GLN A 33 -13.20 -0.77 -9.51
C GLN A 33 -14.39 -0.81 -10.48
N GLU A 34 -14.95 -1.99 -10.76
CA GLU A 34 -16.17 -2.10 -11.55
C GLU A 34 -17.38 -1.48 -10.83
N ALA A 35 -17.53 -1.73 -9.53
CA ALA A 35 -18.59 -1.14 -8.73
C ALA A 35 -18.50 0.38 -8.66
N LEU A 36 -17.28 0.94 -8.59
CA LEU A 36 -17.04 2.38 -8.62
C LEU A 36 -17.53 3.04 -9.93
N LYS A 37 -17.38 2.35 -11.07
CA LYS A 37 -17.89 2.83 -12.37
C LYS A 37 -19.42 2.84 -12.46
N LEU A 38 -20.10 2.04 -11.62
CA LEU A 38 -21.56 1.93 -11.55
C LEU A 38 -22.15 2.76 -10.39
N THR A 39 -21.39 3.74 -9.90
CA THR A 39 -21.85 4.67 -8.86
C THR A 39 -22.96 5.59 -9.38
N GLY A 40 -23.88 5.95 -8.48
CA GLY A 40 -25.10 6.70 -8.81
C GLY A 40 -26.32 5.80 -9.00
N SER A 41 -27.42 6.41 -9.46
CA SER A 41 -28.67 5.71 -9.76
C SER A 41 -29.29 6.23 -11.05
N LEU A 42 -30.03 5.36 -11.73
CA LEU A 42 -30.95 5.76 -12.79
C LEU A 42 -32.36 5.75 -12.22
N ALA A 43 -33.08 6.85 -12.38
CA ALA A 43 -34.45 7.00 -11.91
C ALA A 43 -35.33 7.66 -12.97
N TRP A 44 -36.58 7.23 -13.05
CA TRP A 44 -37.60 7.90 -13.86
C TRP A 44 -38.15 9.11 -13.11
N ARG A 45 -38.25 10.24 -13.79
CA ARG A 45 -38.85 11.46 -13.24
C ARG A 45 -39.86 12.06 -14.21
N VAL A 46 -41.02 12.42 -13.69
CA VAL A 46 -42.07 13.08 -14.47
C VAL A 46 -41.77 14.58 -14.54
N GLN A 47 -41.75 15.13 -15.76
CA GLN A 47 -41.67 16.57 -16.03
C GLN A 47 -42.61 16.91 -17.20
N ASN A 48 -43.45 17.93 -17.05
CA ASN A 48 -44.36 18.42 -18.10
C ASN A 48 -45.15 17.29 -18.81
N LYS A 49 -45.75 16.38 -18.03
CA LYS A 49 -46.54 15.22 -18.50
C LYS A 49 -45.75 14.15 -19.29
N ARG A 50 -44.41 14.19 -19.26
CA ARG A 50 -43.54 13.17 -19.87
C ARG A 50 -42.57 12.61 -18.82
N GLU A 51 -42.25 11.33 -18.93
CA GLU A 51 -41.23 10.69 -18.08
C GLU A 51 -39.86 10.78 -18.73
N TYR A 52 -38.85 11.13 -17.93
CA TYR A 52 -37.46 11.22 -18.34
C TYR A 52 -36.59 10.31 -17.49
N LEU A 53 -35.64 9.66 -18.13
CA LEU A 53 -34.61 8.89 -17.44
C LEU A 53 -33.55 9.87 -16.93
N ILE A 54 -33.31 9.88 -15.63
CA ILE A 54 -32.33 10.75 -15.00
C ILE A 54 -31.24 9.90 -14.36
N GLN A 55 -29.99 10.25 -14.66
CA GLN A 55 -28.83 9.78 -13.92
C GLN A 55 -28.57 10.71 -12.75
N VAL A 56 -28.60 10.16 -11.55
CA VAL A 56 -28.25 10.85 -10.31
C VAL A 56 -26.86 10.40 -9.90
N SER A 57 -25.91 11.32 -9.88
CA SER A 57 -24.56 11.03 -9.38
C SER A 57 -24.58 10.86 -7.86
N THR A 58 -23.52 10.27 -7.31
CA THR A 58 -23.32 10.18 -5.85
C THR A 58 -23.22 11.55 -5.17
N ARG A 59 -22.89 12.61 -5.92
CA ARG A 59 -22.83 14.00 -5.44
C ARG A 59 -24.15 14.75 -5.63
N GLY A 60 -25.21 14.07 -6.09
CA GLY A 60 -26.55 14.63 -6.26
C GLY A 60 -26.76 15.40 -7.57
N SER A 61 -25.75 15.52 -8.43
CA SER A 61 -25.93 16.10 -9.76
C SER A 61 -26.85 15.22 -10.59
N GLN A 62 -27.77 15.84 -11.33
CA GLN A 62 -28.76 15.15 -12.14
C GLN A 62 -28.51 15.45 -13.61
N THR A 63 -28.43 14.38 -14.42
CA THR A 63 -28.28 14.48 -15.86
C THR A 63 -29.43 13.73 -16.52
N SER A 64 -30.19 14.42 -17.35
CA SER A 64 -31.26 13.79 -18.13
C SER A 64 -30.67 12.99 -19.30
N LEU A 65 -31.04 11.73 -19.41
CA LEU A 65 -30.66 10.83 -20.51
C LEU A 65 -31.71 10.78 -21.63
N GLY A 66 -32.84 11.48 -21.45
CA GLY A 66 -33.91 11.62 -22.44
C GLY A 66 -35.27 11.07 -21.98
N PRO A 67 -36.31 11.25 -22.81
CA PRO A 67 -37.66 10.80 -22.49
C PRO A 67 -37.76 9.27 -22.50
N ARG A 68 -38.82 8.74 -21.88
CA ARG A 68 -39.13 7.30 -21.87
C ARG A 68 -39.40 6.79 -23.28
N SER A 69 -38.64 5.77 -23.66
CA SER A 69 -38.65 5.10 -24.95
C SER A 69 -38.09 3.68 -24.78
N ALA A 70 -38.31 2.80 -25.75
CA ALA A 70 -37.72 1.45 -25.71
C ALA A 70 -36.20 1.46 -25.49
N LYS A 71 -35.49 2.46 -26.05
CA LYS A 71 -34.05 2.63 -25.87
C LYS A 71 -33.68 3.00 -24.42
N THR A 72 -34.36 3.98 -23.82
CA THR A 72 -34.06 4.44 -22.45
C THR A 72 -34.52 3.43 -21.40
N GLU A 73 -35.59 2.67 -21.66
CA GLU A 73 -35.99 1.52 -20.83
C GLU A 73 -34.94 0.40 -20.83
N ALA A 74 -34.40 0.05 -22.01
CA ALA A 74 -33.32 -0.93 -22.11
C ALA A 74 -32.07 -0.49 -21.33
N VAL A 75 -31.69 0.79 -21.42
CA VAL A 75 -30.56 1.36 -20.65
C VAL A 75 -30.81 1.27 -19.14
N HIS A 76 -32.03 1.63 -18.69
CA HIS A 76 -32.40 1.55 -17.28
C HIS A 76 -32.31 0.10 -16.77
N LEU A 77 -32.90 -0.85 -17.50
CA LEU A 77 -32.92 -2.26 -17.12
C LEU A 77 -31.52 -2.87 -17.08
N GLU A 78 -30.70 -2.62 -18.10
CA GLU A 78 -29.33 -3.14 -18.17
C GLU A 78 -28.44 -2.54 -17.07
N PHE A 79 -28.58 -1.25 -16.77
CA PHE A 79 -27.85 -0.62 -15.66
C PHE A 79 -28.14 -1.29 -14.32
N HIS A 80 -29.43 -1.48 -13.97
CA HIS A 80 -29.81 -2.11 -12.70
C HIS A 80 -29.41 -3.57 -12.65
N ARG A 81 -29.57 -4.31 -13.75
CA ARG A 81 -29.12 -5.70 -13.87
C ARG A 81 -27.61 -5.80 -13.64
N ARG A 82 -26.82 -5.01 -14.37
CA ARG A 82 -25.35 -5.02 -14.24
C ARG A 82 -24.91 -4.62 -12.84
N LYS A 83 -25.53 -3.59 -12.27
CA LYS A 83 -25.24 -3.14 -10.91
C LYS A 83 -25.52 -4.23 -9.87
N ALA A 84 -26.65 -4.94 -10.00
CA ALA A 84 -26.99 -6.06 -9.11
C ALA A 84 -25.94 -7.17 -9.19
N ILE A 85 -25.56 -7.60 -10.41
CA ILE A 85 -24.55 -8.65 -10.64
C ILE A 85 -23.19 -8.26 -10.02
N VAL A 86 -22.73 -7.03 -10.24
CA VAL A 86 -21.44 -6.55 -9.74
C VAL A 86 -21.43 -6.48 -8.21
N LEU A 87 -22.50 -5.97 -7.61
CA LEU A 87 -22.61 -5.87 -6.15
C LEU A 87 -22.69 -7.26 -5.49
N GLU A 88 -23.43 -8.20 -6.08
CA GLU A 88 -23.49 -9.58 -5.62
C GLU A 88 -22.12 -10.26 -5.68
N ARG A 89 -21.42 -10.13 -6.82
CA ARG A 89 -20.06 -10.63 -7.01
C ARG A 89 -19.09 -10.05 -5.98
N LEU A 90 -19.14 -8.74 -5.75
CA LEU A 90 -18.30 -8.07 -4.77
C LEU A 90 -18.59 -8.56 -3.34
N ALA A 91 -19.87 -8.74 -2.97
CA ALA A 91 -20.24 -9.28 -1.67
C ALA A 91 -19.73 -10.72 -1.48
N ALA A 92 -19.82 -11.57 -2.51
CA ALA A 92 -19.27 -12.93 -2.49
C ALA A 92 -17.74 -12.94 -2.32
N LEU A 93 -17.03 -12.08 -3.07
CA LEU A 93 -15.58 -11.94 -2.98
C LEU A 93 -15.13 -11.46 -1.60
N ARG A 94 -15.85 -10.50 -0.99
CA ARG A 94 -15.56 -10.04 0.38
C ARG A 94 -15.72 -11.15 1.43
N ARG A 95 -16.74 -12.01 1.31
CA ARG A 95 -16.87 -13.19 2.17
C ARG A 95 -15.71 -14.16 1.98
N LYS A 96 -15.30 -14.40 0.72
CA LYS A 96 -14.13 -15.25 0.41
C LYS A 96 -12.83 -14.68 0.98
N MET A 97 -12.65 -13.35 0.95
CA MET A 97 -11.51 -12.66 1.55
C MET A 97 -11.44 -12.87 3.07
N GLN A 98 -12.56 -12.88 3.78
CA GLN A 98 -12.59 -13.20 5.21
C GLN A 98 -12.16 -14.66 5.48
N VAL A 99 -12.53 -15.59 4.61
CA VAL A 99 -12.08 -16.99 4.71
C VAL A 99 -10.57 -17.07 4.54
N HIS A 100 -10.02 -16.45 3.48
CA HIS A 100 -8.57 -16.43 3.27
C HIS A 100 -7.82 -15.76 4.40
N ALA A 101 -8.35 -14.67 4.99
CA ALA A 101 -7.71 -14.05 6.14
C ALA A 101 -7.57 -15.01 7.34
N ARG A 102 -8.60 -15.82 7.63
CA ARG A 102 -8.52 -16.84 8.69
C ARG A 102 -7.51 -17.95 8.36
N LEU A 103 -7.47 -18.41 7.11
CA LEU A 103 -6.53 -19.44 6.66
C LEU A 103 -5.08 -18.93 6.70
N ASN A 104 -4.84 -17.71 6.23
CA ASN A 104 -3.53 -17.07 6.26
C ASN A 104 -2.99 -16.96 7.69
N ARG A 105 -3.86 -16.60 8.64
CA ARG A 105 -3.53 -16.56 10.07
C ARG A 105 -3.20 -17.96 10.60
N ALA A 106 -3.99 -18.97 10.24
CA ALA A 106 -3.79 -20.35 10.71
C ALA A 106 -2.49 -20.97 10.18
N GLN A 107 -2.11 -20.66 8.94
CA GLN A 107 -0.89 -21.16 8.29
C GLN A 107 0.35 -20.29 8.55
N ASN A 108 0.21 -19.16 9.26
CA ASN A 108 1.32 -18.26 9.60
C ASN A 108 2.15 -17.81 8.37
N ILE A 109 1.47 -17.52 7.26
CA ILE A 109 2.08 -17.27 5.94
C ILE A 109 2.93 -15.99 5.93
N ALA A 110 2.50 -14.92 6.62
CA ALA A 110 3.33 -13.74 6.83
C ALA A 110 2.91 -12.94 8.08
N ARG A 111 3.82 -12.06 8.51
CA ARG A 111 3.83 -11.44 9.85
C ARG A 111 3.98 -9.93 9.84
N ALA A 112 3.66 -9.29 8.72
CA ALA A 112 3.68 -7.83 8.62
C ALA A 112 2.83 -7.19 9.75
N ASP A 113 3.18 -5.96 10.13
CA ASP A 113 2.41 -5.24 11.14
C ASP A 113 0.95 -5.04 10.66
N SER A 114 -0.01 -5.10 11.59
CA SER A 114 -1.41 -4.90 11.23
C SER A 114 -1.68 -3.48 10.72
N MET A 115 -1.08 -2.48 11.39
CA MET A 115 -1.20 -1.08 11.02
C MET A 115 -0.62 -0.81 9.64
N LEU A 116 0.48 -1.46 9.26
CA LEU A 116 1.04 -1.37 7.91
C LEU A 116 0.00 -1.77 6.85
N VAL A 117 -0.64 -2.93 7.02
CA VAL A 117 -1.67 -3.42 6.08
C VAL A 117 -2.92 -2.54 6.10
N ASP A 118 -3.31 -2.04 7.26
CA ASP A 118 -4.46 -1.13 7.42
C ASP A 118 -4.20 0.21 6.72
N VAL A 119 -2.99 0.77 6.85
CA VAL A 119 -2.53 1.99 6.15
C VAL A 119 -2.53 1.80 4.63
N LEU A 120 -1.97 0.70 4.12
CA LEU A 120 -1.99 0.39 2.69
C LEU A 120 -3.42 0.23 2.14
N ASN A 121 -4.30 -0.42 2.90
CA ASN A 121 -5.72 -0.52 2.54
C ASN A 121 -6.43 0.83 2.58
N GLY A 122 -6.10 1.70 3.53
CA GLY A 122 -6.59 3.08 3.58
C GLY A 122 -6.20 3.90 2.34
N PHE A 123 -4.95 3.77 1.87
CA PHE A 123 -4.50 4.41 0.63
C PHE A 123 -5.21 3.89 -0.61
N TYR A 124 -5.45 2.58 -0.64
CA TYR A 124 -6.24 1.97 -1.71
C TYR A 124 -7.68 2.50 -1.73
N LEU A 125 -8.35 2.57 -0.57
CA LEU A 125 -9.70 3.14 -0.45
C LEU A 125 -9.76 4.63 -0.81
N ALA A 126 -8.68 5.36 -0.56
CA ALA A 126 -8.54 6.76 -0.95
C ALA A 126 -8.19 6.95 -2.45
N GLY A 127 -7.93 5.86 -3.20
CA GLY A 127 -7.59 5.91 -4.62
C GLY A 127 -6.18 6.42 -4.92
N ILE A 128 -5.26 6.33 -3.95
CA ILE A 128 -3.88 6.83 -4.09
C ILE A 128 -2.83 5.71 -4.01
N SER A 129 -3.23 4.45 -3.89
CA SER A 129 -2.29 3.31 -3.73
C SER A 129 -1.25 3.19 -4.84
N ASP A 130 -1.63 3.46 -6.08
CA ASP A 130 -0.77 3.27 -7.27
C ASP A 130 0.39 4.28 -7.31
N ASN A 131 0.23 5.32 -6.50
CA ASN A 131 1.07 6.48 -6.40
C ASN A 131 1.93 6.46 -5.12
N ILE A 132 1.68 5.49 -4.24
CA ILE A 132 2.41 5.31 -2.98
C ILE A 132 3.45 4.22 -3.15
N VAL A 133 4.70 4.53 -2.81
CA VAL A 133 5.81 3.57 -2.82
C VAL A 133 6.40 3.49 -1.42
N VAL A 134 6.47 2.29 -0.86
CA VAL A 134 7.17 2.00 0.40
C VAL A 134 8.68 2.01 0.14
N VAL A 135 9.41 2.88 0.84
CA VAL A 135 10.85 3.11 0.63
C VAL A 135 11.63 2.95 1.92
N ASP A 136 11.20 1.99 2.71
CA ASP A 136 11.71 1.74 4.03
C ASP A 136 11.90 0.24 4.24
N PRO A 137 12.37 -0.16 5.42
CA PRO A 137 12.61 -1.54 5.65
C PRO A 137 11.34 -2.42 5.47
N ASN A 138 10.11 -1.97 5.76
CA ASN A 138 8.89 -2.77 5.53
C ASN A 138 8.75 -3.34 4.10
N ALA A 139 9.47 -2.80 3.11
CA ALA A 139 9.63 -3.41 1.80
C ALA A 139 10.08 -4.89 1.82
N LEU A 140 10.84 -5.36 2.82
CA LEU A 140 11.22 -6.79 2.87
C LEU A 140 9.99 -7.69 2.97
N PHE A 141 8.89 -7.27 3.60
CA PHE A 141 7.65 -8.06 3.59
C PHE A 141 7.08 -8.24 2.17
N CYS A 142 7.29 -7.25 1.29
CA CYS A 142 6.95 -7.34 -0.12
C CYS A 142 7.85 -8.36 -0.83
N TYR A 143 9.16 -8.28 -0.61
CA TYR A 143 10.12 -9.19 -1.23
C TYR A 143 9.98 -10.64 -0.70
N GLU A 144 9.74 -10.84 0.60
CA GLU A 144 9.44 -12.15 1.21
C GLU A 144 8.30 -12.85 0.47
N THR A 145 7.18 -12.14 0.37
CA THR A 145 5.97 -12.69 -0.25
C THR A 145 6.14 -12.90 -1.75
N GLY A 146 6.89 -12.03 -2.44
CA GLY A 146 7.20 -12.20 -3.85
C GLY A 146 8.22 -13.32 -4.15
N ALA A 147 9.14 -13.58 -3.23
CA ALA A 147 10.09 -14.70 -3.29
C ALA A 147 9.48 -16.03 -2.80
N GLY A 148 8.34 -15.99 -2.12
CA GLY A 148 7.70 -17.18 -1.54
C GLY A 148 8.53 -17.81 -0.41
N VAL A 149 9.23 -16.96 0.35
CA VAL A 149 10.08 -17.34 1.49
C VAL A 149 9.75 -16.47 2.71
N ARG A 150 10.14 -16.98 3.88
CA ARG A 150 10.13 -16.25 5.14
C ARG A 150 11.57 -15.95 5.52
N ILE A 151 11.87 -14.70 5.84
CA ILE A 151 13.17 -14.34 6.40
C ILE A 151 13.12 -14.63 7.90
N GLU A 152 14.11 -15.28 8.46
CA GLU A 152 14.29 -15.47 9.90
C GLU A 152 15.67 -14.98 10.31
N TYR A 153 15.83 -14.51 11.56
CA TYR A 153 17.15 -14.15 12.08
C TYR A 153 17.68 -15.28 12.97
N ALA A 154 18.92 -15.70 12.75
CA ALA A 154 19.49 -16.97 13.22
C ALA A 154 19.85 -17.03 14.73
N SER A 155 19.56 -16.00 15.56
CA SER A 155 19.99 -16.00 16.97
C SER A 155 18.86 -15.69 17.96
N PRO A 156 18.56 -16.60 18.91
CA PRO A 156 17.65 -16.34 20.04
C PRO A 156 18.13 -15.21 20.95
N ALA A 157 19.45 -15.02 21.11
CA ALA A 157 20.02 -13.92 21.89
C ALA A 157 19.88 -12.55 21.19
N ARG A 158 19.49 -12.54 19.91
CA ARG A 158 19.09 -11.36 19.14
C ARG A 158 17.57 -11.22 19.02
N GLN A 159 16.77 -12.08 19.69
CA GLN A 159 15.32 -11.85 19.85
C GLN A 159 15.02 -10.64 20.75
N THR A 160 16.01 -10.16 21.51
CA THR A 160 15.95 -8.84 22.18
C THR A 160 16.26 -7.68 21.23
N GLY A 161 16.59 -7.97 19.96
CA GLY A 161 16.71 -7.01 18.89
C GLY A 161 15.35 -6.68 18.29
N VAL A 162 14.75 -5.61 18.82
CA VAL A 162 13.54 -4.86 18.42
C VAL A 162 13.40 -4.52 16.90
N ILE A 163 14.25 -5.00 16.00
CA ILE A 163 14.62 -4.22 14.82
C ILE A 163 13.81 -4.57 13.54
N TRP A 164 12.91 -5.56 13.55
CA TRP A 164 12.08 -5.84 12.35
C TRP A 164 10.60 -6.12 12.57
N ASN A 165 10.25 -6.87 13.62
CA ASN A 165 8.87 -7.35 13.77
C ASN A 165 7.92 -6.34 14.40
N ASP A 166 8.47 -5.21 14.86
CA ASP A 166 7.79 -4.05 15.42
C ASP A 166 8.28 -2.80 14.67
N CYS A 167 8.20 -2.81 13.33
CA CYS A 167 8.36 -1.60 12.54
C CYS A 167 7.27 -0.60 12.94
N THR A 168 7.55 0.20 13.96
CA THR A 168 6.73 1.34 14.41
C THR A 168 6.89 2.52 13.47
N GLN A 169 7.53 2.34 12.32
CA GLN A 169 7.68 3.37 11.31
C GLN A 169 7.37 2.81 9.93
N LEU A 170 6.66 3.59 9.14
CA LEU A 170 6.39 3.37 7.73
C LEU A 170 6.83 4.61 6.94
N THR A 171 7.82 4.49 6.06
CA THR A 171 8.28 5.57 5.19
C THR A 171 7.85 5.34 3.75
N LEU A 172 7.17 6.36 3.19
CA LEU A 172 6.49 6.29 1.91
C LEU A 172 6.92 7.44 1.02
N THR A 173 6.80 7.24 -0.29
CA THR A 173 6.77 8.36 -1.24
C THR A 173 5.41 8.50 -1.89
N ALA A 174 5.02 9.72 -2.21
CA ALA A 174 3.75 10.05 -2.86
C ALA A 174 3.94 11.06 -4.01
N PRO A 175 2.96 11.20 -4.91
CA PRO A 175 2.97 12.22 -5.95
C PRO A 175 2.87 13.60 -5.33
N ARG A 176 3.29 14.60 -6.11
CA ARG A 176 3.26 16.00 -5.68
C ARG A 176 1.86 16.47 -5.28
N ASP A 177 0.82 16.01 -5.95
CA ASP A 177 -0.54 16.55 -5.75
C ASP A 177 -1.25 15.98 -4.51
N LEU A 178 -0.68 14.96 -3.87
CA LEU A 178 -1.21 14.49 -2.59
C LEU A 178 -0.86 15.51 -1.51
N LEU A 179 -1.86 16.29 -1.11
CA LEU A 179 -1.71 17.23 -0.03
C LEU A 179 -1.54 16.50 1.31
N PRO A 180 -0.67 17.03 2.18
CA PRO A 180 -0.53 16.62 3.56
C PRO A 180 -1.80 16.37 4.39
N SER A 181 -2.73 17.33 4.31
CA SER A 181 -4.04 17.27 4.95
C SER A 181 -4.86 16.08 4.45
N GLY A 182 -4.68 15.73 3.16
CA GLY A 182 -5.20 14.50 2.56
C GLY A 182 -4.64 13.25 3.24
N LEU A 183 -3.33 13.15 3.43
CA LEU A 183 -2.70 12.01 4.09
C LEU A 183 -3.18 11.84 5.54
N LEU A 184 -3.13 12.91 6.35
CA LEU A 184 -3.60 12.84 7.74
C LEU A 184 -5.09 12.49 7.82
N SER A 185 -5.91 13.01 6.92
CA SER A 185 -7.34 12.66 6.86
C SER A 185 -7.57 11.17 6.55
N ILE A 186 -6.68 10.54 5.79
CA ILE A 186 -6.73 9.10 5.53
C ILE A 186 -6.28 8.33 6.78
N LEU A 187 -5.15 8.70 7.37
CA LEU A 187 -4.61 8.04 8.57
C LEU A 187 -5.58 8.13 9.75
N THR A 188 -6.20 9.29 9.98
CA THR A 188 -7.20 9.50 11.04
C THR A 188 -8.51 8.72 10.85
N LYS A 189 -8.86 8.37 9.60
CA LYS A 189 -9.99 7.44 9.34
C LYS A 189 -9.66 6.01 9.75
N ILE A 190 -8.38 5.63 9.71
CA ILE A 190 -7.89 4.32 10.13
C ILE A 190 -7.79 4.28 11.66
N ASP A 191 -7.12 5.27 12.24
CA ASP A 191 -6.93 5.43 13.68
C ASP A 191 -7.00 6.92 14.04
N LYS A 192 -8.03 7.29 14.80
CA LYS A 192 -8.30 8.68 15.21
C LYS A 192 -7.19 9.32 16.03
N SER A 193 -6.28 8.52 16.60
CA SER A 193 -5.18 9.00 17.43
C SER A 193 -3.99 9.54 16.63
N PHE A 194 -3.95 9.34 15.30
CA PHE A 194 -2.92 9.91 14.45
C PHE A 194 -2.90 11.44 14.55
N LYS A 195 -1.75 11.98 14.93
CA LYS A 195 -1.45 13.41 14.96
C LYS A 195 -0.12 13.64 14.29
N LEU A 196 0.08 14.86 13.82
CA LEU A 196 1.41 15.31 13.42
C LEU A 196 2.37 15.26 14.61
N ARG A 197 3.59 14.76 14.39
CA ARG A 197 4.59 14.61 15.47
C ARG A 197 4.82 15.94 16.17
N ASN A 198 5.18 16.97 15.40
CA ASN A 198 5.45 18.33 15.86
C ASN A 198 4.93 19.36 14.84
N SER A 199 4.78 20.63 15.26
CA SER A 199 4.43 21.77 14.40
C SER A 199 5.53 22.22 13.43
N THR A 200 6.66 21.50 13.40
CA THR A 200 7.80 21.77 12.49
C THR A 200 8.17 20.54 11.66
N GLU A 201 7.91 19.32 12.17
CA GLU A 201 8.16 18.05 11.48
C GLU A 201 6.89 17.53 10.83
N PHE A 202 6.37 18.31 9.89
CA PHE A 202 5.08 17.97 9.37
C PHE A 202 5.11 16.67 8.52
N HIS A 203 6.24 16.11 8.08
CA HIS A 203 6.25 14.84 7.31
C HIS A 203 5.87 13.58 8.08
N THR A 204 5.79 13.64 9.41
CA THR A 204 5.61 12.45 10.24
C THR A 204 4.28 12.53 11.01
N ALA A 205 3.38 11.58 10.74
CA ALA A 205 2.22 11.34 11.57
C ALA A 205 2.53 10.24 12.60
N VAL A 206 2.10 10.40 13.84
CA VAL A 206 2.29 9.42 14.92
C VAL A 206 0.96 9.14 15.61
N ASN A 207 0.64 7.88 15.85
CA ASN A 207 -0.55 7.49 16.60
C ASN A 207 -0.26 7.29 18.10
N SER A 208 -1.29 7.02 18.91
CA SER A 208 -1.14 6.83 20.37
C SER A 208 -0.28 5.62 20.76
N ASN A 209 -0.12 4.66 19.85
CA ASN A 209 0.71 3.46 20.05
C ASN A 209 2.16 3.68 19.60
N GLY A 210 2.53 4.91 19.20
CA GLY A 210 3.87 5.25 18.73
C GLY A 210 4.18 4.83 17.29
N TYR A 211 3.18 4.37 16.51
CA TYR A 211 3.33 4.05 15.10
C TYR A 211 3.43 5.33 14.27
N GLN A 212 4.50 5.45 13.50
CA GLN A 212 4.90 6.61 12.73
C GLN A 212 4.70 6.35 11.23
N VAL A 213 4.06 7.27 10.53
CA VAL A 213 3.98 7.27 9.07
C VAL A 213 4.70 8.51 8.57
N LYS A 214 5.82 8.29 7.88
CA LYS A 214 6.70 9.29 7.32
C LYS A 214 6.48 9.42 5.82
N LEU A 215 6.24 10.64 5.35
CA LEU A 215 6.10 10.92 3.92
C LEU A 215 7.35 11.63 3.36
N LEU A 216 7.94 11.05 2.34
CA LEU A 216 8.99 11.62 1.51
C LEU A 216 8.39 12.08 0.17
N ARG A 217 8.92 13.17 -0.40
CA ARG A 217 8.43 13.80 -1.62
C ARG A 217 9.62 14.03 -2.52
N GLN A 218 9.42 13.83 -3.81
CA GLN A 218 10.45 14.10 -4.80
C GLN A 218 10.66 15.61 -4.95
N THR A 219 11.91 16.04 -4.87
CA THR A 219 12.31 17.43 -5.17
C THR A 219 12.93 17.48 -6.55
N ARG A 220 12.39 18.32 -7.46
CA ARG A 220 12.94 18.44 -8.83
C ARG A 220 14.11 19.43 -8.94
N SER A 221 14.28 20.35 -7.99
CA SER A 221 15.27 21.43 -8.08
C SER A 221 15.83 21.83 -6.71
N ALA A 222 17.09 22.26 -6.66
CA ALA A 222 17.69 22.89 -5.47
C ALA A 222 16.95 24.16 -5.02
N SER A 223 16.21 24.82 -5.92
CA SER A 223 15.37 26.00 -5.63
C SER A 223 14.00 25.68 -5.03
N ASP A 224 13.56 24.42 -5.10
CA ASP A 224 12.24 23.97 -4.61
C ASP A 224 12.30 23.63 -3.10
N ARG A 225 13.43 23.96 -2.44
CA ARG A 225 13.64 23.76 -1.01
C ARG A 225 12.77 24.70 -0.15
N HIS A 226 12.27 25.82 -0.68
CA HIS A 226 11.73 26.93 0.13
C HIS A 226 10.46 27.63 -0.44
N SER A 227 9.50 26.93 -1.06
CA SER A 227 8.21 27.56 -1.39
C SER A 227 7.24 27.46 -0.20
N ARG A 228 7.44 28.32 0.80
CA ARG A 228 6.58 28.50 1.98
C ARG A 228 5.17 28.93 1.54
N SER A 229 4.20 28.01 1.48
CA SER A 229 2.78 28.38 1.31
C SER A 229 2.17 28.72 2.67
N GLU A 230 1.41 29.81 2.72
CA GLU A 230 0.86 30.50 3.91
C GLU A 230 -0.29 29.76 4.62
N HIS A 231 -0.23 28.44 4.73
CA HIS A 231 -1.20 27.65 5.48
C HIS A 231 -0.49 26.90 6.62
N ASP A 232 -0.65 27.45 7.83
CA ASP A 232 -0.21 26.86 9.09
C ASP A 232 -0.97 25.54 9.34
N ASN A 233 -0.39 24.41 8.92
CA ASN A 233 -0.48 23.04 9.50
C ASN A 233 -0.18 21.89 8.49
N ASP A 234 0.77 22.07 7.57
CA ASP A 234 0.93 21.14 6.42
C ASP A 234 2.20 20.28 6.44
N PHE A 235 2.07 18.96 6.17
CA PHE A 235 3.13 17.94 5.94
C PHE A 235 4.25 18.39 4.97
N TRP A 236 5.50 18.45 5.45
CA TRP A 236 6.69 18.81 4.65
C TRP A 236 7.66 17.66 4.57
N ALA A 237 7.84 17.10 3.37
CA ALA A 237 8.71 15.98 3.09
C ALA A 237 10.21 16.31 3.01
N ILE A 238 11.06 15.35 3.37
CA ILE A 238 12.53 15.46 3.28
C ILE A 238 12.98 15.21 1.83
N ALA A 239 13.64 16.22 1.27
CA ALA A 239 14.26 16.22 -0.04
C ALA A 239 15.66 15.55 0.01
N ASP A 240 15.72 14.22 0.00
CA ASP A 240 17.02 13.55 -0.15
C ASP A 240 17.41 13.47 -1.63
N LYS A 241 18.48 14.19 -2.01
CA LYS A 241 19.03 14.16 -3.37
C LYS A 241 19.40 12.73 -3.79
N ASN A 242 19.79 11.88 -2.85
CA ASN A 242 20.20 10.50 -3.08
C ASN A 242 19.00 9.56 -3.21
N LEU A 243 17.79 9.97 -2.82
CA LEU A 243 16.57 9.20 -3.06
C LEU A 243 16.02 9.42 -4.48
N SER A 244 16.40 10.53 -5.14
CA SER A 244 15.84 10.92 -6.43
C SER A 244 16.13 9.93 -7.57
N TRP A 245 17.31 9.29 -7.57
CA TRP A 245 17.63 8.24 -8.54
C TRP A 245 16.93 6.93 -8.19
N LEU A 246 16.83 6.61 -6.90
CA LEU A 246 16.17 5.41 -6.41
C LEU A 246 14.69 5.40 -6.80
N LEU A 247 14.01 6.54 -6.72
CA LEU A 247 12.60 6.67 -7.10
C LEU A 247 12.33 6.61 -8.62
N ARG A 248 13.38 6.56 -9.45
CA ARG A 248 13.28 6.28 -10.88
C ARG A 248 13.49 4.80 -11.21
N ALA A 249 13.87 3.99 -10.21
CA ALA A 249 13.99 2.55 -10.40
C ALA A 249 12.61 1.95 -10.72
N PRO A 250 12.58 0.79 -11.41
CA PRO A 250 11.35 0.01 -11.55
C PRO A 250 10.69 -0.26 -10.20
N ILE A 251 9.38 -0.43 -10.19
CA ILE A 251 8.64 -0.81 -8.98
C ILE A 251 8.53 -2.33 -8.85
N PHE A 252 8.46 -2.79 -7.61
CA PHE A 252 8.15 -4.16 -7.23
C PHE A 252 6.81 -4.17 -6.48
N GLN A 253 5.94 -5.12 -6.80
CA GLN A 253 4.62 -5.23 -6.19
C GLN A 253 4.33 -6.66 -5.76
N SER A 254 3.78 -6.81 -4.56
CA SER A 254 3.35 -8.10 -4.02
C SER A 254 2.23 -7.92 -2.99
N THR A 255 1.45 -8.98 -2.77
CA THR A 255 0.48 -9.04 -1.68
C THR A 255 1.21 -9.30 -0.37
N VAL A 256 1.15 -8.33 0.55
CA VAL A 256 1.59 -8.48 1.93
C VAL A 256 0.44 -8.96 2.81
N ILE A 257 0.78 -9.78 3.81
CA ILE A 257 -0.18 -10.37 4.76
C ILE A 257 0.28 -10.03 6.17
N ASN A 258 -0.63 -9.51 7.00
CA ASN A 258 -0.32 -9.22 8.40
C ASN A 258 -0.52 -10.44 9.32
N LYS A 259 -0.10 -10.32 10.58
CA LYS A 259 -0.27 -11.34 11.63
C LYS A 259 -1.74 -11.77 11.85
N LYS A 260 -2.73 -10.94 11.48
CA LYS A 260 -4.17 -11.26 11.55
C LYS A 260 -4.69 -11.96 10.29
N GLY A 261 -3.85 -12.12 9.28
CA GLY A 261 -4.16 -12.70 7.97
C GLY A 261 -4.81 -11.74 6.98
N ALA A 262 -5.05 -10.48 7.36
CA ALA A 262 -5.51 -9.44 6.45
C ALA A 262 -4.42 -9.10 5.42
N MET A 263 -4.85 -8.71 4.23
CA MET A 263 -3.99 -8.57 3.07
C MET A 263 -4.10 -7.18 2.47
N SER A 264 -3.00 -6.71 1.88
CA SER A 264 -2.99 -5.55 1.01
C SER A 264 -1.90 -5.72 -0.06
N GLN A 265 -2.03 -5.02 -1.19
CA GLN A 265 -0.90 -4.85 -2.10
C GLN A 265 0.05 -3.83 -1.52
N MET A 266 1.33 -4.16 -1.54
CA MET A 266 2.41 -3.23 -1.28
C MET A 266 3.15 -2.96 -2.59
N THR A 267 3.40 -1.68 -2.86
CA THR A 267 4.34 -1.24 -3.90
C THR A 267 5.62 -0.78 -3.25
N THR A 268 6.75 -1.28 -3.71
CA THR A 268 8.09 -0.85 -3.30
C THR A 268 8.99 -0.75 -4.54
N LEU A 269 10.28 -0.54 -4.34
CA LEU A 269 11.27 -0.33 -5.37
C LEU A 269 11.80 -1.66 -5.92
N ASP A 270 12.56 -1.61 -7.01
CA ASP A 270 13.33 -2.75 -7.49
C ASP A 270 14.29 -3.24 -6.38
N PRO A 271 14.31 -4.55 -6.06
CA PRO A 271 15.12 -5.07 -4.98
C PRO A 271 16.62 -4.81 -5.20
N ARG A 272 17.10 -4.77 -6.45
CA ARG A 272 18.51 -4.48 -6.76
C ARG A 272 18.86 -3.03 -6.45
N ALA A 273 17.99 -2.11 -6.86
CA ALA A 273 18.16 -0.69 -6.58
C ALA A 273 18.15 -0.43 -5.07
N PHE A 274 17.29 -1.13 -4.33
CA PHE A 274 17.20 -0.95 -2.89
C PHE A 274 18.37 -1.59 -2.13
N ALA A 275 18.88 -2.74 -2.59
CA ALA A 275 20.11 -3.34 -2.05
C ALA A 275 21.32 -2.40 -2.23
N LEU A 276 21.45 -1.78 -3.41
CA LEU A 276 22.49 -0.77 -3.66
C LEU A 276 22.33 0.46 -2.77
N TYR A 277 21.10 0.94 -2.58
CA TYR A 277 20.83 2.06 -1.70
C TYR A 277 21.19 1.76 -0.24
N TRP A 278 20.81 0.62 0.31
CA TRP A 278 21.18 0.23 1.66
C TRP A 278 22.68 0.00 1.81
N LYS A 279 23.35 -0.55 0.80
CA LYS A 279 24.82 -0.64 0.81
C LYS A 279 25.46 0.75 0.90
N TRP A 280 25.00 1.69 0.07
CA TRP A 280 25.49 3.07 0.12
C TRP A 280 25.20 3.74 1.48
N MET A 281 24.01 3.54 2.05
CA MET A 281 23.67 4.04 3.39
C MET A 281 24.60 3.46 4.47
N SER A 282 25.01 2.20 4.35
CA SER A 282 25.93 1.58 5.30
C SER A 282 27.33 2.19 5.33
N GLU A 283 27.72 2.87 4.24
CA GLU A 283 29.01 3.54 4.08
C GLU A 283 28.90 5.06 4.37
N HIS A 284 27.70 5.57 4.67
CA HIS A 284 27.46 6.99 4.84
C HIS A 284 27.92 7.51 6.20
N ASP A 285 28.99 8.32 6.24
CA ASP A 285 29.60 8.83 7.49
C ASP A 285 28.69 9.72 8.34
N GLY A 286 27.59 10.23 7.78
CA GLY A 286 26.60 11.02 8.51
C GLY A 286 25.64 10.19 9.39
N LEU A 287 25.73 8.86 9.37
CA LEU A 287 24.89 7.96 10.17
C LEU A 287 25.66 7.36 11.35
N ASP A 288 24.95 7.14 12.46
CA ASP A 288 25.50 6.45 13.61
C ASP A 288 25.95 5.02 13.25
N THR A 289 26.95 4.51 13.96
CA THR A 289 27.53 3.18 13.69
C THR A 289 26.50 2.05 13.73
N SER A 290 25.49 2.16 14.60
CA SER A 290 24.39 1.19 14.68
C SER A 290 23.54 1.19 13.40
N ASP A 291 23.19 2.37 12.88
CA ASP A 291 22.37 2.52 11.68
C ASP A 291 23.13 2.05 10.44
N ARG A 292 24.43 2.38 10.35
CA ARG A 292 25.30 1.86 9.30
C ARG A 292 25.36 0.34 9.30
N HIS A 293 25.55 -0.26 10.48
CA HIS A 293 25.53 -1.72 10.61
C HIS A 293 24.18 -2.32 10.22
N HIS A 294 23.07 -1.70 10.62
CA HIS A 294 21.73 -2.14 10.24
C HIS A 294 21.55 -2.15 8.72
N TYR A 295 21.91 -1.07 8.03
CA TYR A 295 21.84 -0.99 6.57
C TYR A 295 22.77 -2.00 5.87
N ALA A 296 23.95 -2.27 6.42
CA ALA A 296 24.84 -3.31 5.88
C ALA A 296 24.19 -4.69 5.93
N VAL A 297 23.52 -5.03 7.03
CA VAL A 297 22.78 -6.29 7.17
C VAL A 297 21.61 -6.37 6.20
N LEU A 298 20.84 -5.29 6.04
CA LEU A 298 19.72 -5.24 5.09
C LEU A 298 20.20 -5.39 3.64
N ALA A 299 21.30 -4.74 3.28
CA ALA A 299 21.89 -4.82 1.95
C ALA A 299 22.37 -6.25 1.62
N ALA A 300 23.08 -6.89 2.55
CA ALA A 300 23.53 -8.26 2.40
C ALA A 300 22.35 -9.25 2.28
N LEU A 301 21.36 -9.11 3.16
CA LEU A 301 20.14 -9.91 3.15
C LEU A 301 19.41 -9.80 1.82
N LEU A 302 19.18 -8.58 1.32
CA LEU A 302 18.43 -8.40 0.08
C LEU A 302 19.23 -8.91 -1.13
N THR A 303 20.56 -8.76 -1.12
CA THR A 303 21.45 -9.33 -2.14
C THR A 303 21.36 -10.85 -2.18
N ASP A 304 21.41 -11.51 -1.02
CA ASP A 304 21.30 -12.98 -0.93
C ASP A 304 19.90 -13.45 -1.35
N LEU A 305 18.84 -12.73 -0.95
CA LEU A 305 17.46 -13.02 -1.35
C LEU A 305 17.32 -12.94 -2.88
N ILE A 306 17.92 -11.92 -3.50
CA ILE A 306 17.92 -11.76 -4.95
C ILE A 306 18.59 -12.95 -5.63
N ALA A 307 19.80 -13.28 -5.21
CA ALA A 307 20.60 -14.33 -5.82
C ALA A 307 19.94 -15.72 -5.71
N GLN A 308 19.25 -15.99 -4.60
CA GLN A 308 18.70 -17.33 -4.31
C GLN A 308 17.25 -17.51 -4.75
N TYR A 309 16.40 -16.49 -4.64
CA TYR A 309 14.95 -16.63 -4.77
C TYR A 309 14.28 -15.69 -5.76
N LEU A 310 14.99 -14.70 -6.30
CA LEU A 310 14.46 -13.76 -7.29
C LEU A 310 15.28 -13.78 -8.59
N PRO A 311 15.29 -14.92 -9.33
CA PRO A 311 16.11 -15.09 -10.53
C PRO A 311 15.76 -14.15 -11.68
N GLN A 312 14.61 -13.46 -11.64
CA GLN A 312 14.22 -12.42 -12.58
C GLN A 312 14.87 -11.06 -12.29
N TYR A 313 15.53 -10.90 -11.13
CA TYR A 313 16.23 -9.69 -10.70
C TYR A 313 17.74 -9.94 -10.56
N ARG A 314 18.35 -10.70 -11.48
CA ARG A 314 19.79 -11.04 -11.37
C ARG A 314 20.68 -9.80 -11.32
N LEU A 315 21.84 -9.97 -10.70
CA LEU A 315 22.85 -8.93 -10.46
C LEU A 315 24.02 -9.01 -11.45
N ASP A 316 24.03 -10.01 -12.34
CA ASP A 316 25.04 -10.27 -13.37
C ASP A 316 24.63 -9.76 -14.77
#